data_AF-A0A1I3ZPS4-F1
#
_entry.id   AF-A0A1I3ZPS4-F1
#
_cell.length_a   1.000
_cell.length_b   1.000
_cell.length_c   1.000
_cell.angle_alpha   90.00
_cell.angle_beta   90.00
_cell.angle_gamma   90.00
#
_symmetry.space_group_name_H-M   'P 1'
#
loop_
_entity.id
_entity.type
_entity.pdbx_description
1 polymer ?
#
loop_
_entity_poly.entity_id
_entity_poly.type
_entity_poly.pdbx_seq_one_letter_code
_entity_poly.pdbx_strand_id
1 'polypeptide(L)'
;MSRISSLNGGSSYYSTLFSGLSTSSSNSIQTSDGLGSIYSNLTESRNLKSGSYYNLLKAYYRKQDSSALTAEEASSAKDTYSKVQSSADSLKSAADSLNNSNLYTEENSEKLFEKVSDFVKSYNSALNAAGSDEASATNKTALNMASATAKSVKQLSKIGISISSDGELSIDEDAFKNADISAVKNIFAGTTSYGSTISSKASIISNTAASKLEKLGKATISKNNSYVSSLVENNAKTEETGNVYSTIKSSASKVRDDIKALRDEKTYQNSTSIYTALNSFVKDYNKLFKAGVSEDAQAANSAALKLTTSTGGNYRNLEKIGISVDEDGILSIDKSKVNNANVEDIKALFADDNSSYGYQIDVKAQALESIAANKLADTSIYSSNGSFASTNYNNIFTSMV
;
A
#
# COMPACT_ATOMS: atom_id res chain seq x y z
N MET A 1 -59.68 -16.44 5.66
CA MET A 1 -59.50 -17.41 4.56
C MET A 1 -58.65 -16.76 3.48
N SER A 2 -57.57 -17.44 3.10
CA SER A 2 -56.82 -17.45 1.82
C SER A 2 -56.66 -16.15 1.01
N ARG A 3 -55.44 -15.56 0.97
CA ARG A 3 -54.32 -15.77 0.00
C ARG A 3 -54.46 -14.93 -1.28
N ILE A 4 -53.75 -13.80 -1.31
CA ILE A 4 -53.27 -13.13 -2.52
C ILE A 4 -51.75 -13.28 -2.52
N SER A 5 -51.24 -13.93 -3.57
CA SER A 5 -49.83 -14.11 -3.89
C SER A 5 -49.22 -12.78 -4.36
N SER A 6 -48.26 -12.25 -3.62
CA SER A 6 -47.39 -11.15 -4.04
C SER A 6 -46.22 -11.69 -4.86
N LEU A 7 -46.01 -11.07 -6.03
CA LEU A 7 -44.76 -11.17 -6.77
C LEU A 7 -43.66 -10.46 -5.96
N ASN A 8 -42.56 -11.16 -5.70
CA ASN A 8 -41.31 -10.58 -5.23
C ASN A 8 -40.25 -10.77 -6.33
N GLY A 9 -39.89 -9.68 -7.00
CA GLY A 9 -38.68 -9.59 -7.79
C GLY A 9 -37.56 -9.03 -6.92
N GLY A 10 -36.42 -9.71 -6.88
CA GLY A 10 -35.27 -9.27 -6.12
C GLY A 10 -34.11 -10.26 -6.16
N SER A 11 -33.16 -9.97 -7.05
CA SER A 11 -31.72 -10.29 -7.00
C SER A 11 -31.24 -11.41 -6.06
N SER A 12 -30.64 -12.45 -6.64
CA SER A 12 -29.75 -13.37 -5.92
C SER A 12 -28.55 -13.72 -6.80
N TYR A 13 -27.73 -12.72 -7.11
CA TYR A 13 -26.34 -12.88 -7.56
C TYR A 13 -25.39 -12.56 -6.40
N TYR A 14 -25.47 -13.34 -5.33
CA TYR A 14 -24.53 -13.32 -4.21
C TYR A 14 -24.41 -14.73 -3.65
N SER A 15 -23.78 -15.64 -4.40
CA SER A 15 -23.50 -17.00 -3.91
C SER A 15 -22.32 -17.71 -4.59
N THR A 16 -21.43 -17.02 -5.30
CA THR A 16 -20.25 -17.65 -5.94
C THR A 16 -18.90 -17.17 -5.43
N LEU A 17 -18.82 -16.39 -4.34
CA LEU A 17 -17.54 -15.85 -3.86
C LEU A 17 -16.85 -16.67 -2.75
N PHE A 18 -17.46 -17.74 -2.21
CA PHE A 18 -16.88 -18.47 -1.07
C PHE A 18 -17.02 -20.00 -1.07
N SER A 19 -17.26 -20.66 -2.20
CA SER A 19 -17.34 -22.14 -2.25
C SER A 19 -15.98 -22.87 -2.29
N GLY A 20 -14.86 -22.18 -2.11
CA GLY A 20 -13.52 -22.75 -2.35
C GLY A 20 -12.69 -23.11 -1.11
N LEU A 21 -13.26 -23.18 0.10
CA LEU A 21 -12.48 -23.46 1.31
C LEU A 21 -12.91 -24.76 2.00
N SER A 22 -12.39 -25.90 1.55
CA SER A 22 -11.91 -26.97 2.44
C SER A 22 -11.23 -28.12 1.70
N THR A 23 -10.24 -28.70 2.39
CA THR A 23 -9.58 -30.01 2.24
C THR A 23 -8.20 -30.09 1.54
N SER A 24 -7.19 -30.12 2.43
CA SER A 24 -6.18 -31.18 2.58
C SER A 24 -5.04 -31.34 1.55
N SER A 25 -3.84 -31.02 2.06
CA SER A 25 -2.57 -31.78 1.95
C SER A 25 -2.15 -32.32 0.58
N SER A 26 -1.21 -31.62 -0.06
CA SER A 26 -0.02 -32.23 -0.68
C SER A 26 0.92 -31.14 -1.23
N ASN A 27 2.23 -31.40 -1.08
CA ASN A 27 3.33 -30.60 -1.58
C ASN A 27 3.19 -30.31 -3.08
N SER A 28 2.72 -29.12 -3.42
CA SER A 28 2.98 -28.47 -4.71
C SER A 28 2.84 -26.97 -4.48
N ILE A 29 3.82 -26.20 -4.96
CA ILE A 29 3.80 -24.73 -4.93
C ILE A 29 2.62 -24.28 -5.81
N GLN A 30 1.45 -24.12 -5.21
CA GLN A 30 0.29 -23.50 -5.83
C GLN A 30 0.19 -22.07 -5.29
N THR A 31 0.54 -21.12 -6.14
CA THR A 31 0.36 -19.69 -5.93
C THR A 31 -1.13 -19.37 -5.85
N SER A 32 -1.66 -19.24 -4.64
CA SER A 32 -3.08 -18.96 -4.37
C SER A 32 -3.44 -17.47 -4.37
N ASP A 33 -2.60 -16.61 -4.96
CA ASP A 33 -2.93 -15.21 -5.22
C ASP A 33 -3.26 -15.07 -6.71
N GLY A 34 -4.23 -14.21 -7.04
CA GLY A 34 -4.82 -14.03 -8.39
C GLY A 34 -3.90 -13.63 -9.56
N LEU A 35 -2.60 -13.90 -9.45
CA LEU A 35 -1.59 -13.90 -10.50
C LEU A 35 -1.74 -15.10 -11.45
N GLY A 36 -2.16 -16.28 -10.97
CA GLY A 36 -2.32 -17.49 -11.80
C GLY A 36 -3.29 -17.35 -12.97
N SER A 37 -4.33 -16.52 -12.83
CA SER A 37 -5.29 -16.24 -13.90
C SER A 37 -4.79 -15.20 -14.92
N ILE A 38 -3.84 -14.35 -14.54
CA ILE A 38 -3.19 -13.38 -15.43
C ILE A 38 -2.18 -14.11 -16.31
N TYR A 39 -1.45 -15.08 -15.74
CA TYR A 39 -0.66 -16.03 -16.51
C TYR A 39 -1.53 -16.66 -17.59
N SER A 40 -2.68 -17.28 -17.28
CA SER A 40 -3.51 -17.94 -18.31
C SER A 40 -3.99 -17.06 -19.47
N ASN A 41 -4.18 -15.74 -19.29
CA ASN A 41 -4.58 -14.82 -20.37
C ASN A 41 -3.39 -14.22 -21.15
N LEU A 42 -2.18 -14.21 -20.56
CA LEU A 42 -0.94 -13.72 -21.21
C LEU A 42 -0.03 -14.86 -21.69
N THR A 43 -0.30 -16.12 -21.28
CA THR A 43 0.52 -17.31 -21.55
C THR A 43 0.33 -17.94 -22.94
N GLU A 44 -0.52 -17.40 -23.80
CA GLU A 44 -0.38 -17.75 -25.23
C GLU A 44 0.98 -17.27 -25.79
N SER A 45 1.68 -16.40 -25.06
CA SER A 45 3.07 -16.04 -25.32
C SER A 45 4.05 -16.82 -24.45
N ARG A 46 4.40 -18.04 -24.86
CA ARG A 46 5.67 -18.72 -24.47
C ARG A 46 6.95 -17.96 -24.92
N ASN A 47 6.81 -16.67 -25.27
CA ASN A 47 7.81 -15.77 -25.83
C ASN A 47 8.12 -14.55 -24.94
N LEU A 48 7.57 -14.44 -23.73
CA LEU A 48 7.93 -13.38 -22.78
C LEU A 48 9.34 -13.61 -22.21
N LYS A 49 10.37 -13.40 -23.05
CA LYS A 49 11.80 -13.46 -22.69
C LYS A 49 12.41 -12.06 -22.51
N SER A 50 11.62 -11.01 -22.70
CA SER A 50 12.02 -9.60 -22.69
C SER A 50 10.80 -8.72 -22.43
N GLY A 51 11.01 -7.48 -21.97
CA GLY A 51 9.94 -6.50 -21.76
C GLY A 51 9.79 -6.05 -20.30
N SER A 52 9.03 -4.98 -20.09
CA SER A 52 8.97 -4.26 -18.83
C SER A 52 8.25 -5.03 -17.72
N TYR A 53 7.13 -5.71 -18.04
CA TYR A 53 6.48 -6.62 -17.10
C TYR A 53 7.35 -7.82 -16.74
N TYR A 54 8.06 -8.40 -17.71
CA TYR A 54 9.00 -9.51 -17.46
C TYR A 54 10.16 -9.07 -16.56
N ASN A 55 10.76 -7.92 -16.85
CA ASN A 55 11.83 -7.34 -16.04
C ASN A 55 11.35 -7.06 -14.62
N LEU A 56 10.16 -6.47 -14.48
CA LEU A 56 9.52 -6.19 -13.21
C LEU A 56 9.26 -7.46 -12.39
N LEU A 57 8.77 -8.53 -13.03
CA LEU A 57 8.53 -9.83 -12.39
C LEU A 57 9.85 -10.49 -11.95
N LYS A 58 10.85 -10.47 -12.84
CA LYS A 58 12.20 -10.98 -12.56
C LYS A 58 12.83 -10.26 -11.36
N ALA A 59 12.76 -8.93 -11.36
CA ALA A 59 13.27 -8.09 -10.30
C ALA A 59 12.51 -8.29 -8.97
N TYR A 60 11.19 -8.53 -9.02
CA TYR A 60 10.39 -8.86 -7.84
C TYR A 60 10.78 -10.19 -7.16
N TYR A 61 11.10 -11.22 -7.95
CA TYR A 61 11.47 -12.55 -7.42
C TYR A 61 12.97 -12.72 -7.17
N ARG A 62 13.80 -11.74 -7.53
CA ARG A 62 15.23 -11.76 -7.23
C ARG A 62 15.45 -11.63 -5.72
N LYS A 63 16.08 -12.65 -5.14
CA LYS A 63 16.55 -12.64 -3.75
C LYS A 63 17.69 -11.62 -3.64
N GLN A 64 17.51 -10.58 -2.83
CA GLN A 64 18.54 -9.57 -2.60
C GLN A 64 19.60 -10.16 -1.66
N ASP A 65 20.81 -10.39 -2.15
CA ASP A 65 21.94 -10.71 -1.27
C ASP A 65 22.22 -9.51 -0.38
N SER A 66 22.20 -9.72 0.94
CA SER A 66 22.23 -8.68 1.96
C SER A 66 23.65 -8.12 2.22
N SER A 67 24.42 -7.91 1.16
CA SER A 67 25.72 -7.23 1.24
C SER A 67 25.54 -5.70 1.20
N ALA A 68 26.34 -4.99 2.00
CA ALA A 68 26.34 -3.52 1.96
C ALA A 68 26.68 -3.02 0.54
N LEU A 69 25.85 -2.13 0.00
CA LEU A 69 26.06 -1.55 -1.33
C LEU A 69 27.39 -0.79 -1.38
N THR A 70 28.14 -1.00 -2.46
CA THR A 70 29.27 -0.16 -2.83
C THR A 70 28.81 1.26 -3.14
N ALA A 71 29.75 2.22 -3.18
CA ALA A 71 29.41 3.61 -3.50
C ALA A 71 28.83 3.78 -4.92
N GLU A 72 29.28 2.96 -5.86
CA GLU A 72 28.81 2.95 -7.25
C GLU A 72 27.40 2.35 -7.35
N GLU A 73 27.13 1.23 -6.66
CA GLU A 73 25.79 0.64 -6.57
C GLU A 73 24.80 1.59 -5.87
N ALA A 74 25.23 2.32 -4.84
CA ALA A 74 24.41 3.31 -4.16
C ALA A 74 24.06 4.51 -5.06
N SER A 75 25.00 4.97 -5.89
CA SER A 75 24.76 6.05 -6.87
C SER A 75 23.81 5.59 -7.98
N SER A 76 24.04 4.40 -8.53
CA SER A 76 23.16 3.79 -9.54
C SER A 76 21.74 3.58 -9.01
N ALA A 77 21.61 3.10 -7.77
CA ALA A 77 20.32 2.96 -7.10
C ALA A 77 19.63 4.33 -6.91
N LYS A 78 20.39 5.37 -6.56
CA LYS A 78 19.85 6.73 -6.42
C LYS A 78 19.27 7.24 -7.75
N ASP A 79 20.03 7.12 -8.84
CA ASP A 79 19.54 7.55 -10.15
C ASP A 79 18.30 6.75 -10.59
N THR A 80 18.28 5.46 -10.27
CA THR A 80 17.12 4.59 -10.53
C THR A 80 15.90 5.05 -9.75
N TYR A 81 16.01 5.21 -8.42
CA TYR A 81 14.87 5.67 -7.61
C TYR A 81 14.41 7.09 -7.97
N SER A 82 15.31 7.98 -8.40
CA SER A 82 14.92 9.31 -8.91
C SER A 82 14.08 9.20 -10.18
N LYS A 83 14.44 8.31 -11.11
CA LYS A 83 13.64 8.02 -12.31
C LYS A 83 12.30 7.41 -11.94
N VAL A 84 12.28 6.41 -11.06
CA VAL A 84 11.04 5.76 -10.60
C VAL A 84 10.09 6.78 -9.96
N GLN A 85 10.59 7.62 -9.05
CA GLN A 85 9.82 8.68 -8.41
C GLN A 85 9.21 9.61 -9.46
N SER A 86 10.04 10.15 -10.35
CA SER A 86 9.62 11.14 -11.36
C SER A 86 8.60 10.57 -12.35
N SER A 87 8.81 9.33 -12.81
CA SER A 87 7.86 8.64 -13.69
C SER A 87 6.54 8.34 -12.99
N ALA A 88 6.58 7.96 -11.71
CA ALA A 88 5.39 7.71 -10.91
C ALA A 88 4.61 9.00 -10.58
N ASP A 89 5.28 10.10 -10.27
CA ASP A 89 4.66 11.41 -10.08
C ASP A 89 3.96 11.90 -11.37
N SER A 90 4.61 11.68 -12.51
CA SER A 90 4.04 11.99 -13.83
C SER A 90 2.79 11.16 -14.10
N LEU A 91 2.83 9.86 -13.80
CA LEU A 91 1.67 8.98 -13.95
C LEU A 91 0.52 9.37 -13.03
N LYS A 92 0.80 9.65 -11.75
CA LYS A 92 -0.20 10.13 -10.79
C LYS A 92 -0.87 11.40 -11.33
N SER A 93 -0.07 12.37 -11.74
CA SER A 93 -0.57 13.64 -12.28
C SER A 93 -1.41 13.46 -13.54
N ALA A 94 -0.97 12.60 -14.46
CA ALA A 94 -1.73 12.28 -15.68
C ALA A 94 -3.07 11.62 -15.35
N ALA A 95 -3.08 10.64 -14.43
CA ALA A 95 -4.28 9.96 -13.98
C ALA A 95 -5.26 10.90 -13.25
N ASP A 96 -4.75 11.74 -12.35
CA ASP A 96 -5.57 12.72 -11.61
C ASP A 96 -6.18 13.76 -12.55
N SER A 97 -5.44 14.18 -13.58
CA SER A 97 -5.94 15.14 -14.56
C SER A 97 -7.16 14.63 -15.33
N LEU A 98 -7.23 13.31 -15.56
CA LEU A 98 -8.37 12.67 -16.20
C LEU A 98 -9.59 12.56 -15.28
N ASN A 99 -9.47 12.82 -13.98
CA ASN A 99 -10.63 12.84 -13.08
C ASN A 99 -11.47 14.12 -13.19
N ASN A 100 -11.08 15.06 -14.04
CA ASN A 100 -11.84 16.28 -14.31
C ASN A 100 -13.06 16.01 -15.21
N SER A 101 -14.27 16.13 -14.65
CA SER A 101 -15.52 15.88 -15.36
C SER A 101 -15.73 16.75 -16.61
N ASN A 102 -15.09 17.93 -16.67
CA ASN A 102 -15.26 18.88 -17.76
C ASN A 102 -14.47 18.49 -19.02
N LEU A 103 -13.57 17.48 -18.94
CA LEU A 103 -12.84 16.97 -20.10
C LEU A 103 -13.71 16.11 -21.03
N TYR A 104 -14.83 15.60 -20.54
CA TYR A 104 -15.63 14.58 -21.21
C TYR A 104 -16.78 15.21 -22.01
N THR A 105 -16.43 16.03 -22.99
CA THR A 105 -17.36 16.66 -23.94
C THR A 105 -16.82 16.58 -25.36
N GLU A 106 -17.70 16.56 -26.36
CA GLU A 106 -17.32 16.48 -27.79
C GLU A 106 -16.34 17.60 -28.18
N GLU A 107 -16.54 18.82 -27.67
CA GLU A 107 -15.69 19.98 -27.94
C GLU A 107 -14.25 19.83 -27.40
N ASN A 108 -14.04 18.94 -26.43
CA ASN A 108 -12.74 18.67 -25.79
C ASN A 108 -12.10 17.38 -26.30
N SER A 109 -12.60 16.76 -27.38
CA SER A 109 -12.12 15.46 -27.88
C SER A 109 -10.59 15.42 -28.09
N GLU A 110 -10.02 16.45 -28.72
CA GLU A 110 -8.56 16.53 -28.95
C GLU A 110 -7.78 16.60 -27.62
N LYS A 111 -8.21 17.47 -26.71
CA LYS A 111 -7.59 17.63 -25.40
C LYS A 111 -7.71 16.37 -24.54
N LEU A 112 -8.84 15.67 -24.65
CA LEU A 112 -9.06 14.39 -23.96
C LEU A 112 -8.11 13.32 -24.50
N PHE A 113 -7.95 13.24 -25.83
CA PHE A 113 -6.98 12.34 -26.47
C PHE A 113 -5.54 12.64 -26.02
N GLU A 114 -5.13 13.91 -25.99
CA GLU A 114 -3.82 14.31 -25.48
C GLU A 114 -3.60 13.83 -24.03
N LYS A 115 -4.59 14.05 -23.15
CA LYS A 115 -4.50 13.66 -21.74
C LYS A 115 -4.44 12.15 -21.53
N VAL A 116 -5.20 11.38 -22.31
CA VAL A 116 -5.14 9.91 -22.24
C VAL A 116 -3.82 9.41 -22.84
N SER A 117 -3.31 10.05 -23.89
CA SER A 117 -1.99 9.75 -24.45
C SER A 117 -0.86 10.01 -23.44
N ASP A 118 -0.93 11.11 -22.69
CA ASP A 118 0.00 11.41 -21.60
C ASP A 118 -0.06 10.37 -20.48
N PHE A 119 -1.27 9.91 -20.14
CA PHE A 119 -1.45 8.81 -19.19
C PHE A 119 -0.80 7.52 -19.69
N VAL A 120 -1.02 7.14 -20.95
CA VAL A 120 -0.42 5.93 -21.58
C VAL A 120 1.11 6.01 -21.54
N LYS A 121 1.69 7.14 -21.96
CA LYS A 121 3.15 7.37 -21.92
C LYS A 121 3.69 7.29 -20.50
N SER A 122 3.03 7.94 -19.55
CA SER A 122 3.47 7.97 -18.15
C SER A 122 3.35 6.60 -17.48
N TYR A 123 2.32 5.82 -17.83
CA TYR A 123 2.13 4.46 -17.33
C TYR A 123 3.28 3.56 -17.80
N ASN A 124 3.62 3.60 -19.09
CA ASN A 124 4.74 2.83 -19.64
C ASN A 124 6.06 3.26 -18.97
N SER A 125 6.29 4.56 -18.83
CA SER A 125 7.49 5.08 -18.16
C SER A 125 7.62 4.58 -16.72
N ALA A 126 6.54 4.60 -15.94
CA ALA A 126 6.54 4.12 -14.57
C ALA A 126 6.75 2.60 -14.49
N LEU A 127 6.11 1.83 -15.38
CA LEU A 127 6.29 0.38 -15.46
C LEU A 127 7.75 0.02 -15.81
N ASN A 128 8.34 0.75 -16.75
CA ASN A 128 9.70 0.53 -17.23
C ASN A 128 10.73 0.89 -16.15
N ALA A 129 10.56 2.04 -15.48
CA ALA A 129 11.45 2.47 -14.41
C ALA A 129 11.42 1.49 -13.22
N ALA A 130 10.22 1.03 -12.83
CA ALA A 130 10.06 0.06 -11.74
C ALA A 130 10.52 -1.37 -12.13
N GLY A 131 10.75 -1.63 -13.43
CA GLY A 131 11.26 -2.91 -13.92
C GLY A 131 12.75 -3.14 -13.66
N SER A 132 13.47 -2.17 -13.09
CA SER A 132 14.88 -2.31 -12.71
C SER A 132 15.06 -3.16 -11.46
N ASP A 133 16.18 -3.90 -11.40
CA ASP A 133 16.57 -4.71 -10.25
C ASP A 133 16.93 -3.83 -9.04
N GLU A 134 17.50 -2.66 -9.30
CA GLU A 134 17.86 -1.65 -8.30
C GLU A 134 16.62 -0.96 -7.68
N ALA A 135 15.46 -1.05 -8.35
CA ALA A 135 14.18 -0.48 -7.92
C ALA A 135 13.30 -1.42 -7.08
N SER A 136 13.82 -2.60 -6.68
CA SER A 136 13.09 -3.72 -6.04
C SER A 136 12.03 -3.34 -5.00
N ALA A 137 12.25 -2.28 -4.22
CA ALA A 137 11.30 -1.74 -3.26
C ALA A 137 9.93 -1.38 -3.85
N THR A 138 9.90 -0.96 -5.12
CA THR A 138 8.69 -0.50 -5.82
C THR A 138 8.00 -1.59 -6.63
N ASN A 139 8.67 -2.73 -6.83
CA ASN A 139 8.28 -3.71 -7.84
C ASN A 139 6.94 -4.37 -7.53
N LYS A 140 6.67 -4.67 -6.24
CA LYS A 140 5.38 -5.24 -5.82
C LYS A 140 4.21 -4.33 -6.19
N THR A 141 4.37 -3.02 -5.99
CA THR A 141 3.31 -2.05 -6.28
C THR A 141 3.14 -1.86 -7.79
N ALA A 142 4.24 -1.81 -8.54
CA ALA A 142 4.20 -1.79 -10.00
C ALA A 142 3.58 -3.08 -10.59
N LEU A 143 3.80 -4.26 -9.99
CA LEU A 143 3.13 -5.50 -10.40
C LEU A 143 1.62 -5.45 -10.14
N ASN A 144 1.21 -4.86 -9.02
CA ASN A 144 -0.20 -4.64 -8.72
C ASN A 144 -0.83 -3.63 -9.68
N MET A 145 -0.08 -2.61 -10.11
CA MET A 145 -0.50 -1.66 -11.13
C MET A 145 -0.74 -2.37 -12.47
N ALA A 146 0.23 -3.14 -12.96
CA ALA A 146 0.09 -3.94 -14.19
C ALA A 146 -1.06 -4.95 -14.10
N SER A 147 -1.26 -5.57 -12.93
CA SER A 147 -2.37 -6.50 -12.69
C SER A 147 -3.73 -5.82 -12.72
N ALA A 148 -3.84 -4.57 -12.25
CA ALA A 148 -5.06 -3.78 -12.36
C ALA A 148 -5.37 -3.44 -13.82
N THR A 149 -4.34 -3.07 -14.59
CA THR A 149 -4.44 -2.80 -16.03
C THR A 149 -4.87 -4.03 -16.83
N ALA A 150 -4.29 -5.20 -16.54
CA ALA A 150 -4.69 -6.46 -17.16
C ALA A 150 -6.17 -6.79 -16.91
N LYS A 151 -6.71 -6.50 -15.71
CA LYS A 151 -8.14 -6.69 -15.41
C LYS A 151 -9.05 -5.75 -16.20
N SER A 152 -8.55 -4.57 -16.57
CA SER A 152 -9.28 -3.56 -17.34
C SER A 152 -9.11 -3.69 -18.85
N VAL A 153 -8.37 -4.69 -19.36
CA VAL A 153 -8.04 -4.84 -20.79
C VAL A 153 -9.27 -4.77 -21.72
N LYS A 154 -10.37 -5.44 -21.35
CA LYS A 154 -11.60 -5.47 -22.15
C LYS A 154 -12.32 -4.12 -22.19
N GLN A 155 -12.13 -3.28 -21.18
CA GLN A 155 -12.72 -1.94 -21.14
C GLN A 155 -11.83 -0.95 -21.90
N LEU A 156 -10.51 -1.05 -21.70
CA LEU A 156 -9.51 -0.27 -22.42
C LEU A 156 -9.58 -0.51 -23.94
N SER A 157 -9.75 -1.76 -24.37
CA SER A 157 -9.84 -2.09 -25.79
C SER A 157 -11.05 -1.46 -26.49
N LYS A 158 -12.15 -1.23 -25.76
CA LYS A 158 -13.36 -0.58 -26.30
C LYS A 158 -13.15 0.89 -26.64
N ILE A 159 -12.13 1.52 -26.07
CA ILE A 159 -11.79 2.92 -26.29
C ILE A 159 -10.49 3.07 -27.07
N GLY A 160 -10.06 2.04 -27.81
CA GLY A 160 -8.83 2.10 -28.61
C GLY A 160 -7.53 1.99 -27.83
N ILE A 161 -7.55 1.54 -26.56
CA ILE A 161 -6.32 1.29 -25.79
C ILE A 161 -6.03 -0.21 -25.73
N SER A 162 -4.86 -0.62 -26.21
CA SER A 162 -4.39 -2.01 -26.15
C SER A 162 -3.25 -2.19 -25.16
N ILE A 163 -3.09 -3.42 -24.68
CA ILE A 163 -1.98 -3.84 -23.82
C ILE A 163 -1.09 -4.79 -24.61
N SER A 164 0.21 -4.52 -24.70
CA SER A 164 1.19 -5.42 -25.29
C SER A 164 1.47 -6.60 -24.37
N SER A 165 2.18 -7.61 -24.90
CA SER A 165 2.67 -8.75 -24.09
C SER A 165 3.55 -8.29 -22.91
N ASP A 166 4.22 -7.14 -23.07
CA ASP A 166 5.16 -6.59 -22.10
C ASP A 166 4.47 -5.75 -21.02
N GLY A 167 3.14 -5.71 -21.03
CA GLY A 167 2.30 -4.96 -20.10
C GLY A 167 2.22 -3.46 -20.40
N GLU A 168 2.82 -3.01 -21.51
CA GLU A 168 2.79 -1.62 -21.97
C GLU A 168 1.46 -1.30 -22.67
N LEU A 169 1.03 -0.05 -22.56
CA LEU A 169 -0.15 0.49 -23.20
C LEU A 169 0.19 1.15 -24.54
N SER A 170 -0.71 1.02 -25.50
CA SER A 170 -0.73 1.84 -26.71
C SER A 170 -2.15 2.35 -26.95
N ILE A 171 -2.26 3.51 -27.59
CA ILE A 171 -3.53 4.14 -27.93
C ILE A 171 -3.62 4.28 -29.44
N ASP A 172 -4.72 3.82 -30.01
CA ASP A 172 -5.12 4.04 -31.39
C ASP A 172 -5.97 5.32 -31.44
N GLU A 173 -5.47 6.33 -32.13
CA GLU A 173 -6.08 7.66 -32.17
C GLU A 173 -7.47 7.64 -32.82
N ASP A 174 -7.62 6.95 -33.94
CA ASP A 174 -8.89 6.88 -34.67
C ASP A 174 -9.93 6.09 -33.85
N ALA A 175 -9.55 4.95 -33.29
CA ALA A 175 -10.44 4.15 -32.45
C ALA A 175 -10.83 4.89 -31.15
N PHE A 176 -9.90 5.64 -30.56
CA PHE A 176 -10.18 6.44 -29.37
C PHE A 176 -11.12 7.61 -29.67
N LYS A 177 -10.86 8.38 -30.75
CA LYS A 177 -11.69 9.52 -31.15
C LYS A 177 -13.10 9.11 -31.57
N ASN A 178 -13.29 7.87 -32.02
CA ASN A 178 -14.59 7.29 -32.34
C ASN A 178 -15.28 6.58 -31.15
N ALA A 179 -14.64 6.51 -29.98
CA ALA A 179 -15.19 5.84 -28.82
C ALA A 179 -16.26 6.69 -28.10
N ASP A 180 -17.20 6.03 -27.43
CA ASP A 180 -18.18 6.70 -26.57
C ASP A 180 -17.48 7.43 -25.42
N ILE A 181 -17.60 8.77 -25.39
CA ILE A 181 -17.03 9.65 -24.36
C ILE A 181 -17.45 9.21 -22.94
N SER A 182 -18.67 8.69 -22.77
CA SER A 182 -19.15 8.16 -21.49
C SER A 182 -18.40 6.90 -21.07
N ALA A 183 -18.02 6.05 -22.04
CA ALA A 183 -17.17 4.88 -21.78
C ALA A 183 -15.76 5.30 -21.36
N VAL A 184 -15.17 6.31 -22.02
CA VAL A 184 -13.86 6.88 -21.63
C VAL A 184 -13.93 7.44 -20.20
N LYS A 185 -14.99 8.21 -19.89
CA LYS A 185 -15.24 8.77 -18.56
C LYS A 185 -15.32 7.70 -17.48
N ASN A 186 -16.08 6.64 -17.71
CA ASN A 186 -16.26 5.57 -16.72
C ASN A 186 -14.96 4.80 -16.43
N ILE A 187 -14.03 4.75 -17.40
CA ILE A 187 -12.73 4.10 -17.22
C ILE A 187 -11.80 4.99 -16.40
N PHE A 188 -11.73 6.29 -16.69
CA PHE A 188 -10.70 7.15 -16.11
C PHE A 188 -11.18 8.02 -14.94
N ALA A 189 -12.42 8.50 -14.94
CA ALA A 189 -12.96 9.38 -13.92
C ALA A 189 -13.85 8.65 -12.90
N GLY A 190 -13.81 9.13 -11.66
CA GLY A 190 -14.57 8.57 -10.54
C GLY A 190 -13.71 7.83 -9.52
N THR A 191 -14.21 7.70 -8.30
CA THR A 191 -13.47 7.19 -7.13
C THR A 191 -13.14 5.69 -7.18
N THR A 192 -13.83 4.94 -8.03
CA THR A 192 -13.61 3.49 -8.23
C THR A 192 -13.15 3.17 -9.65
N SER A 193 -12.76 4.21 -10.41
CA SER A 193 -12.34 4.07 -11.80
C SER A 193 -10.98 3.38 -11.91
N TYR A 194 -10.67 2.90 -13.11
CA TYR A 194 -9.33 2.44 -13.44
C TYR A 194 -8.30 3.57 -13.27
N GLY A 195 -8.63 4.79 -13.74
CA GLY A 195 -7.77 5.96 -13.56
C GLY A 195 -7.43 6.26 -12.09
N SER A 196 -8.43 6.25 -11.20
CA SER A 196 -8.21 6.45 -9.76
C SER A 196 -7.37 5.32 -9.14
N THR A 197 -7.59 4.07 -9.56
CA THR A 197 -6.79 2.92 -9.11
C THR A 197 -5.32 3.09 -9.48
N ILE A 198 -5.03 3.53 -10.71
CA ILE A 198 -3.66 3.74 -11.18
C ILE A 198 -3.00 4.94 -10.50
N SER A 199 -3.73 6.05 -10.32
CA SER A 199 -3.25 7.20 -9.54
C SER A 199 -2.77 6.79 -8.15
N SER A 200 -3.57 6.03 -7.40
CA SER A 200 -3.19 5.56 -6.06
C SER A 200 -1.96 4.64 -6.09
N LYS A 201 -1.81 3.79 -7.11
CA LYS A 201 -0.63 2.92 -7.24
C LYS A 201 0.62 3.73 -7.57
N ALA A 202 0.48 4.75 -8.41
CA ALA A 202 1.56 5.67 -8.77
C ALA A 202 2.04 6.49 -7.57
N SER A 203 1.12 7.03 -6.74
CA SER A 203 1.47 7.69 -5.47
C SER A 203 2.32 6.78 -4.57
N ILE A 204 1.90 5.53 -4.37
CA ILE A 204 2.65 4.57 -3.52
C ILE A 204 4.06 4.31 -4.09
N ILE A 205 4.20 4.15 -5.41
CA ILE A 205 5.50 3.97 -6.07
C ILE A 205 6.38 5.20 -5.85
N SER A 206 5.85 6.40 -6.08
CA SER A 206 6.57 7.66 -5.88
C SER A 206 7.07 7.81 -4.45
N ASN A 207 6.19 7.64 -3.46
CA ASN A 207 6.55 7.78 -2.05
C ASN A 207 7.58 6.74 -1.58
N THR A 208 7.47 5.51 -2.09
CA THR A 208 8.46 4.46 -1.81
C THR A 208 9.82 4.85 -2.36
N ALA A 209 9.87 5.33 -3.62
CA ALA A 209 11.09 5.80 -4.24
C ALA A 209 11.69 7.04 -3.54
N ALA A 210 10.86 7.99 -3.12
CA ALA A 210 11.27 9.15 -2.34
C ALA A 210 11.91 8.75 -1.00
N SER A 211 11.30 7.79 -0.28
CA SER A 211 11.87 7.25 0.97
C SER A 211 13.23 6.59 0.73
N LYS A 212 13.40 5.89 -0.40
CA LYS A 212 14.68 5.31 -0.79
C LYS A 212 15.76 6.33 -1.05
N LEU A 213 15.42 7.39 -1.79
CA LEU A 213 16.33 8.50 -2.07
C LEU A 213 16.79 9.18 -0.79
N GLU A 214 15.89 9.37 0.18
CA GLU A 214 16.24 9.95 1.48
C GLU A 214 17.24 9.06 2.23
N LYS A 215 17.02 7.74 2.27
CA LYS A 215 17.94 6.78 2.91
C LYS A 215 19.31 6.74 2.22
N LEU A 216 19.34 6.70 0.88
CA LEU A 216 20.58 6.71 0.09
C LEU A 216 21.34 8.05 0.22
N GLY A 217 20.61 9.16 0.36
CA GLY A 217 21.17 10.48 0.64
C GLY A 217 21.86 10.56 2.01
N LYS A 218 21.21 10.02 3.05
CA LYS A 218 21.79 9.93 4.42
C LYS A 218 23.01 9.01 4.49
N ALA A 219 23.01 7.89 3.76
CA ALA A 219 24.15 6.97 3.67
C ALA A 219 25.42 7.61 3.06
N THR A 220 25.25 8.59 2.17
CA THR A 220 26.36 9.34 1.54
C THR A 220 26.98 10.36 2.50
N ILE A 221 26.16 10.99 3.36
CA ILE A 221 26.62 11.96 4.38
C ILE A 221 27.41 11.25 5.50
N SER A 222 27.02 10.03 5.87
CA SER A 222 27.68 9.26 6.94
C SER A 222 29.12 8.85 6.60
N LYS A 223 29.46 8.59 5.32
CA LYS A 223 30.83 8.21 4.92
C LYS A 223 31.81 9.40 4.85
N ASN A 224 31.32 10.62 4.59
CA ASN A 224 32.17 11.82 4.57
C ASN A 224 32.55 12.31 5.98
N ASN A 225 31.93 11.78 7.04
CA ASN A 225 32.23 12.11 8.43
C ASN A 225 33.03 11.01 9.16
N SER A 226 33.70 10.12 8.41
CA SER A 226 34.50 9.01 8.93
C SER A 226 35.66 9.44 9.86
N TYR A 227 35.97 10.74 9.97
CA TYR A 227 36.97 11.26 10.91
C TYR A 227 36.42 11.67 12.28
N VAL A 228 35.10 11.81 12.45
CA VAL A 228 34.50 12.32 13.71
C VAL A 228 33.65 11.25 14.43
N SER A 229 33.32 10.13 13.77
CA SER A 229 32.50 9.07 14.37
C SER A 229 33.19 8.29 15.50
N SER A 230 34.52 8.36 15.64
CA SER A 230 35.26 7.64 16.69
C SER A 230 35.29 8.34 18.05
N LEU A 231 34.71 9.54 18.19
CA LEU A 231 34.73 10.31 19.44
C LEU A 231 33.35 10.50 20.09
N VAL A 232 32.26 10.02 19.47
CA VAL A 232 30.88 10.24 19.98
C VAL A 232 30.21 8.95 20.48
N GLU A 233 30.81 7.77 20.25
CA GLU A 233 30.21 6.48 20.63
C GLU A 233 30.03 6.22 22.13
N ASN A 234 30.49 7.12 23.03
CA ASN A 234 30.43 6.85 24.48
C ASN A 234 29.50 7.75 25.29
N ASN A 235 28.70 8.67 24.73
CA ASN A 235 27.81 9.49 25.57
C ASN A 235 26.59 10.13 24.87
N ALA A 236 25.65 9.32 24.39
CA ALA A 236 24.25 9.75 24.30
C ALA A 236 23.29 8.53 24.29
N LYS A 237 22.50 8.38 25.34
CA LYS A 237 21.47 7.34 25.47
C LYS A 237 20.23 7.67 24.64
N THR A 238 19.74 6.63 23.97
CA THR A 238 18.34 6.26 23.67
C THR A 238 17.52 7.14 22.72
N GLU A 239 17.50 6.78 21.43
CA GLU A 239 16.27 6.48 20.67
C GLU A 239 16.53 5.34 19.65
N GLU A 240 15.57 4.43 19.54
CA GLU A 240 15.67 3.06 19.02
C GLU A 240 15.95 2.94 17.52
N THR A 241 17.12 2.44 17.14
CA THR A 241 17.35 1.72 15.88
C THR A 241 16.96 0.25 16.03
N GLY A 242 15.72 -0.01 16.46
CA GLY A 242 15.16 -1.35 16.62
C GLY A 242 14.68 -1.96 15.29
N ASN A 243 14.66 -3.29 15.20
CA ASN A 243 14.05 -4.06 14.10
C ASN A 243 12.67 -3.49 13.73
N VAL A 244 12.37 -3.27 12.44
CA VAL A 244 11.10 -2.66 12.00
C VAL A 244 9.86 -3.40 12.53
N TYR A 245 9.92 -4.72 12.71
CA TYR A 245 8.82 -5.50 13.27
C TYR A 245 8.65 -5.24 14.77
N SER A 246 9.70 -4.86 15.51
CA SER A 246 9.55 -4.36 16.89
C SER A 246 8.81 -3.02 16.94
N THR A 247 9.09 -2.13 15.98
CA THR A 247 8.37 -0.86 15.81
C THR A 247 6.90 -1.10 15.42
N ILE A 248 6.63 -2.01 14.48
CA ILE A 248 5.26 -2.35 14.08
C ILE A 248 4.50 -2.95 15.25
N LYS A 249 5.09 -3.92 15.97
CA LYS A 249 4.44 -4.56 17.12
C LYS A 249 4.10 -3.53 18.21
N SER A 250 5.06 -2.68 18.57
CA SER A 250 4.86 -1.68 19.62
C SER A 250 3.86 -0.60 19.20
N SER A 251 3.97 -0.03 18.00
CA SER A 251 3.02 0.97 17.49
C SER A 251 1.62 0.38 17.27
N ALA A 252 1.50 -0.88 16.85
CA ALA A 252 0.21 -1.54 16.74
C ALA A 252 -0.47 -1.66 18.10
N SER A 253 0.25 -2.12 19.14
CA SER A 253 -0.28 -2.16 20.51
C SER A 253 -0.74 -0.77 20.97
N LYS A 254 0.08 0.27 20.73
CA LYS A 254 -0.25 1.65 21.12
C LYS A 254 -1.51 2.18 20.44
N VAL A 255 -1.66 1.98 19.13
CA VAL A 255 -2.89 2.36 18.40
C VAL A 255 -4.13 1.73 19.04
N ARG A 256 -4.03 0.46 19.44
CA ARG A 256 -5.14 -0.24 20.10
C ARG A 256 -5.43 0.32 21.49
N ASP A 257 -4.39 0.68 22.24
CA ASP A 257 -4.55 1.30 23.55
C ASP A 257 -5.11 2.73 23.45
N ASP A 258 -4.72 3.49 22.43
CA ASP A 258 -5.31 4.81 22.14
C ASP A 258 -6.80 4.69 21.79
N ILE A 259 -7.19 3.69 20.99
CA ILE A 259 -8.60 3.42 20.67
C ILE A 259 -9.39 3.04 21.93
N LYS A 260 -8.81 2.23 22.83
CA LYS A 260 -9.44 1.94 24.14
C LYS A 260 -9.58 3.20 24.99
N ALA A 261 -8.57 4.06 25.01
CA ALA A 261 -8.64 5.34 25.73
C ALA A 261 -9.76 6.22 25.16
N LEU A 262 -9.92 6.28 23.84
CA LEU A 262 -11.01 6.99 23.17
C LEU A 262 -12.40 6.38 23.42
N ARG A 263 -12.49 5.17 23.99
CA ARG A 263 -13.75 4.55 24.45
C ARG A 263 -14.01 4.77 25.94
N ASP A 264 -13.01 5.20 26.71
CA ASP A 264 -13.17 5.45 28.15
C ASP A 264 -13.83 6.82 28.38
N GLU A 265 -14.92 6.83 29.17
CA GLU A 265 -15.63 8.05 29.59
C GLU A 265 -14.71 9.06 30.30
N LYS A 266 -13.60 8.61 30.90
CA LYS A 266 -12.59 9.50 31.51
C LYS A 266 -11.86 10.39 30.49
N THR A 267 -11.83 10.01 29.22
CA THR A 267 -11.23 10.82 28.15
C THR A 267 -12.06 12.08 27.87
N TYR A 268 -13.36 12.03 28.12
CA TYR A 268 -14.33 13.06 27.74
C TYR A 268 -14.59 14.12 28.84
N GLN A 269 -13.73 14.20 29.86
CA GLN A 269 -13.89 15.14 30.97
C GLN A 269 -13.66 16.61 30.56
N ASN A 270 -12.79 16.85 29.58
CA ASN A 270 -12.51 18.18 29.05
C ASN A 270 -11.85 18.10 27.65
N SER A 271 -11.84 19.22 26.93
CA SER A 271 -11.30 19.30 25.57
C SER A 271 -9.79 19.01 25.48
N THR A 272 -9.02 19.25 26.55
CA THR A 272 -7.58 18.95 26.59
C THR A 272 -7.33 17.45 26.66
N SER A 273 -8.11 16.72 27.45
CA SER A 273 -8.04 15.26 27.52
C SER A 273 -8.42 14.62 26.18
N ILE A 274 -9.49 15.09 25.54
CA ILE A 274 -9.93 14.62 24.22
C ILE A 274 -8.85 14.85 23.18
N TYR A 275 -8.31 16.08 23.09
CA TYR A 275 -7.23 16.40 22.17
C TYR A 275 -5.99 15.53 22.42
N THR A 276 -5.63 15.30 23.69
CA THR A 276 -4.46 14.49 24.03
C THR A 276 -4.62 13.05 23.55
N ALA A 277 -5.80 12.45 23.74
CA ALA A 277 -6.11 11.10 23.27
C ALA A 277 -6.11 11.00 21.73
N LEU A 278 -6.79 11.92 21.04
CA LEU A 278 -6.82 11.94 19.56
C LEU A 278 -5.43 12.21 18.96
N ASN A 279 -4.62 13.08 19.58
CA ASN A 279 -3.25 13.36 19.15
C ASN A 279 -2.32 12.16 19.39
N SER A 280 -2.52 11.41 20.47
CA SER A 280 -1.81 10.13 20.70
C SER A 280 -2.13 9.14 19.57
N PHE A 281 -3.42 8.90 19.33
CA PHE A 281 -3.91 8.05 18.25
C PHE A 281 -3.32 8.42 16.88
N VAL A 282 -3.36 9.72 16.51
CA VAL A 282 -2.83 10.20 15.23
C VAL A 282 -1.32 9.92 15.10
N LYS A 283 -0.56 10.15 16.17
CA LYS A 283 0.89 9.91 16.18
C LYS A 283 1.22 8.42 16.04
N ASP A 284 0.58 7.57 16.84
CA ASP A 284 0.86 6.15 16.85
C ASP A 284 0.30 5.44 15.60
N TYR A 285 -0.84 5.89 15.06
CA TYR A 285 -1.33 5.45 13.75
C TYR A 285 -0.31 5.77 12.65
N ASN A 286 0.19 7.01 12.59
CA ASN A 286 1.15 7.40 11.57
C ASN A 286 2.47 6.64 11.72
N LYS A 287 2.92 6.39 12.96
CA LYS A 287 4.11 5.58 13.23
C LYS A 287 3.91 4.13 12.79
N LEU A 288 2.77 3.53 13.12
CA LEU A 288 2.39 2.18 12.69
C LEU A 288 2.33 2.07 11.17
N PHE A 289 1.66 3.01 10.50
CA PHE A 289 1.52 3.00 9.06
C PHE A 289 2.90 3.13 8.39
N LYS A 290 3.71 4.11 8.78
CA LYS A 290 5.07 4.32 8.24
C LYS A 290 5.97 3.10 8.44
N ALA A 291 5.96 2.51 9.64
CA ALA A 291 6.72 1.30 9.91
C ALA A 291 6.18 0.11 9.11
N GLY A 292 4.86 0.00 8.99
CA GLY A 292 4.17 -1.10 8.34
C GLY A 292 4.26 -1.10 6.82
N VAL A 293 4.48 0.06 6.17
CA VAL A 293 4.75 0.16 4.72
C VAL A 293 6.24 0.22 4.37
N SER A 294 7.10 0.19 5.38
CA SER A 294 8.55 0.10 5.22
C SER A 294 8.93 -1.13 4.42
N GLU A 295 10.00 -1.05 3.65
CA GLU A 295 10.52 -2.20 2.90
C GLU A 295 11.09 -3.30 3.77
N ASP A 296 11.57 -2.95 4.96
CA ASP A 296 12.02 -3.93 5.94
C ASP A 296 10.82 -4.74 6.48
N ALA A 297 9.58 -4.28 6.22
CA ALA A 297 8.32 -4.79 6.75
C ALA A 297 7.47 -5.55 5.72
N GLN A 298 8.09 -6.18 4.70
CA GLN A 298 7.39 -6.81 3.57
C GLN A 298 6.18 -7.70 3.95
N ALA A 299 6.26 -8.42 5.08
CA ALA A 299 5.18 -9.26 5.57
C ALA A 299 3.98 -8.47 6.13
N ALA A 300 4.20 -7.24 6.59
CA ALA A 300 3.21 -6.34 7.16
C ALA A 300 2.62 -5.35 6.14
N ASN A 301 3.30 -5.04 5.02
CA ASN A 301 2.89 -4.03 4.03
C ASN A 301 1.43 -4.13 3.60
N SER A 302 0.98 -5.34 3.24
CA SER A 302 -0.40 -5.56 2.79
C SER A 302 -1.44 -5.33 3.89
N ALA A 303 -1.09 -5.56 5.16
CA ALA A 303 -1.96 -5.27 6.30
C ALA A 303 -1.93 -3.78 6.66
N ALA A 304 -0.76 -3.13 6.54
CA ALA A 304 -0.60 -1.70 6.79
C ALA A 304 -1.43 -0.85 5.80
N LEU A 305 -1.45 -1.23 4.51
CA LEU A 305 -2.28 -0.57 3.50
C LEU A 305 -3.80 -0.71 3.75
N LYS A 306 -4.24 -1.71 4.50
CA LYS A 306 -5.66 -1.81 4.87
C LYS A 306 -6.05 -0.72 5.85
N LEU A 307 -5.11 -0.14 6.62
CA LEU A 307 -5.37 1.00 7.50
C LEU A 307 -5.89 2.18 6.68
N THR A 308 -5.22 2.53 5.58
CA THR A 308 -5.60 3.67 4.73
C THR A 308 -6.93 3.47 4.02
N THR A 309 -7.34 2.23 3.74
CA THR A 309 -8.67 1.96 3.17
C THR A 309 -9.79 2.33 4.14
N SER A 310 -9.67 1.94 5.42
CA SER A 310 -10.66 2.31 6.45
C SER A 310 -10.61 3.80 6.80
N THR A 311 -9.41 4.37 6.84
CA THR A 311 -9.19 5.80 7.09
C THR A 311 -9.74 6.66 5.96
N GLY A 312 -9.42 6.32 4.71
CA GLY A 312 -9.94 6.99 3.53
C GLY A 312 -11.46 6.86 3.40
N GLY A 313 -12.06 5.73 3.78
CA GLY A 313 -13.52 5.58 3.82
C GLY A 313 -14.22 6.45 4.87
N ASN A 314 -13.49 6.90 5.91
CA ASN A 314 -14.02 7.69 7.03
C ASN A 314 -13.56 9.15 7.05
N TYR A 315 -12.88 9.63 5.99
CA TYR A 315 -12.23 10.95 5.97
C TYR A 315 -13.17 12.11 6.36
N ARG A 316 -14.43 12.08 5.90
CA ARG A 316 -15.42 13.13 6.26
C ARG A 316 -15.79 13.12 7.74
N ASN A 317 -15.85 11.95 8.36
CA ASN A 317 -16.17 11.83 9.79
C ASN A 317 -14.95 12.18 10.66
N LEU A 318 -13.74 11.86 10.19
CA LEU A 318 -12.49 12.30 10.80
C LEU A 318 -12.37 13.84 10.74
N GLU A 319 -12.70 14.45 9.60
CA GLU A 319 -12.62 15.90 9.42
C GLU A 319 -13.55 16.66 10.38
N LYS A 320 -14.77 16.14 10.62
CA LYS A 320 -15.73 16.70 11.60
C LYS A 320 -15.15 16.79 13.00
N ILE A 321 -14.25 15.88 13.37
CA ILE A 321 -13.62 15.85 14.69
C ILE A 321 -12.23 16.50 14.70
N GLY A 322 -11.85 17.20 13.63
CA GLY A 322 -10.57 17.91 13.53
C GLY A 322 -9.38 17.03 13.11
N ILE A 323 -9.62 15.86 12.54
CA ILE A 323 -8.57 15.00 11.95
C ILE A 323 -8.66 15.05 10.44
N SER A 324 -7.60 15.51 9.79
CA SER A 324 -7.47 15.49 8.32
C SER A 324 -6.70 14.26 7.87
N VAL A 325 -7.06 13.75 6.69
CA VAL A 325 -6.41 12.62 6.03
C VAL A 325 -5.82 13.15 4.73
N ASP A 326 -4.52 12.99 4.52
CA ASP A 326 -3.89 13.33 3.24
C ASP A 326 -4.05 12.21 2.19
N GLU A 327 -3.50 12.44 1.00
CA GLU A 327 -3.58 11.50 -0.12
C GLU A 327 -2.91 10.15 0.16
N ASP A 328 -1.98 10.11 1.11
CA ASP A 328 -1.23 8.91 1.51
C ASP A 328 -1.88 8.18 2.70
N GLY A 329 -2.98 8.73 3.22
CA GLY A 329 -3.68 8.20 4.39
C GLY A 329 -2.97 8.50 5.70
N ILE A 330 -2.06 9.48 5.73
CA ILE A 330 -1.44 10.03 6.93
C ILE A 330 -2.41 11.01 7.59
N LEU A 331 -2.46 10.94 8.90
CA LEU A 331 -3.36 11.74 9.70
C LEU A 331 -2.68 13.02 10.18
N SER A 332 -3.42 14.13 10.16
CA SER A 332 -3.06 15.38 10.83
C SER A 332 -4.20 15.80 11.76
N ILE A 333 -3.89 16.50 12.85
CA ILE A 333 -4.89 16.92 13.84
C ILE A 333 -4.85 18.43 14.06
N ASP A 334 -6.03 19.05 14.06
CA ASP A 334 -6.22 20.47 14.33
C ASP A 334 -6.85 20.66 15.71
N LYS A 335 -6.06 21.19 16.65
CA LYS A 335 -6.49 21.42 18.04
C LYS A 335 -7.72 22.32 18.13
N SER A 336 -7.82 23.34 17.28
CA SER A 336 -8.94 24.28 17.31
C SER A 336 -10.23 23.61 16.86
N LYS A 337 -10.17 22.74 15.85
CA LYS A 337 -11.32 21.97 15.38
C LYS A 337 -11.74 20.90 16.39
N VAL A 338 -10.79 20.19 17.00
CA VAL A 338 -11.08 19.21 18.06
C VAL A 338 -11.82 19.87 19.23
N ASN A 339 -11.39 21.06 19.66
CA ASN A 339 -12.04 21.78 20.77
C ASN A 339 -13.50 22.18 20.46
N ASN A 340 -13.86 22.27 19.18
CA ASN A 340 -15.21 22.61 18.72
C ASN A 340 -15.99 21.39 18.20
N ALA A 341 -15.40 20.20 18.23
CA ALA A 341 -16.02 18.98 17.73
C ALA A 341 -17.13 18.51 18.68
N ASN A 342 -18.17 17.90 18.11
CA ASN A 342 -19.20 17.26 18.90
C ASN A 342 -18.64 15.98 19.55
N VAL A 343 -18.74 15.89 20.87
CA VAL A 343 -18.27 14.73 21.65
C VAL A 343 -18.94 13.43 21.20
N GLU A 344 -20.23 13.46 20.86
CA GLU A 344 -20.96 12.27 20.41
C GLU A 344 -20.48 11.77 19.05
N ASP A 345 -20.02 12.66 18.17
CA ASP A 345 -19.42 12.26 16.89
C ASP A 345 -18.08 11.53 17.12
N ILE A 346 -17.28 11.97 18.11
CA ILE A 346 -16.04 11.30 18.50
C ILE A 346 -16.33 9.92 19.08
N LYS A 347 -17.29 9.85 20.03
CA LYS A 347 -17.72 8.59 20.65
C LYS A 347 -18.22 7.59 19.62
N ALA A 348 -19.07 8.03 18.68
CA ALA A 348 -19.59 7.19 17.61
C ALA A 348 -18.47 6.69 16.68
N LEU A 349 -17.50 7.55 16.33
CA LEU A 349 -16.42 7.19 15.42
C LEU A 349 -15.48 6.14 16.02
N PHE A 350 -15.26 6.16 17.34
CA PHE A 350 -14.37 5.22 18.05
C PHE A 350 -15.11 4.14 18.86
N ALA A 351 -16.43 4.02 18.70
CA ALA A 351 -17.27 3.06 19.42
C ALA A 351 -16.79 1.60 19.26
N ASP A 352 -17.19 0.73 20.19
CA ASP A 352 -16.97 -0.72 20.06
C ASP A 352 -18.06 -1.39 19.20
N ASP A 353 -18.33 -0.79 18.05
CA ASP A 353 -19.27 -1.28 17.04
C ASP A 353 -18.50 -1.65 15.78
N ASN A 354 -18.85 -2.78 15.14
CA ASN A 354 -18.08 -3.32 14.02
C ASN A 354 -18.01 -2.40 12.78
N SER A 355 -18.94 -1.44 12.68
CA SER A 355 -19.00 -0.44 11.61
C SER A 355 -18.19 0.81 11.93
N SER A 356 -17.82 1.03 13.21
CA SER A 356 -17.08 2.21 13.63
C SER A 356 -15.66 2.23 13.06
N TYR A 357 -15.12 3.43 12.86
CA TYR A 357 -13.75 3.59 12.39
C TYR A 357 -12.75 3.03 13.40
N GLY A 358 -12.92 3.35 14.69
CA GLY A 358 -12.04 2.88 15.76
C GLY A 358 -11.98 1.35 15.82
N TYR A 359 -13.11 0.66 15.73
CA TYR A 359 -13.14 -0.80 15.70
C TYR A 359 -12.39 -1.36 14.49
N GLN A 360 -12.65 -0.80 13.30
CA GLN A 360 -11.99 -1.25 12.08
C GLN A 360 -10.47 -1.06 12.10
N ILE A 361 -9.97 -0.01 12.76
CA ILE A 361 -8.53 0.23 12.92
C ILE A 361 -7.94 -0.70 14.00
N ASP A 362 -8.63 -0.93 15.12
CA ASP A 362 -8.19 -1.86 16.17
C ASP A 362 -7.95 -3.27 15.62
N VAL A 363 -8.89 -3.80 14.82
CA VAL A 363 -8.76 -5.11 14.16
C VAL A 363 -7.54 -5.16 13.23
N LYS A 364 -7.27 -4.09 12.49
CA LYS A 364 -6.14 -4.02 11.55
C LYS A 364 -4.80 -3.88 12.28
N ALA A 365 -4.77 -3.11 13.36
CA ALA A 365 -3.62 -2.99 14.24
C ALA A 365 -3.32 -4.35 14.89
N GLN A 366 -4.33 -5.08 15.37
CA GLN A 366 -4.15 -6.43 15.92
C GLN A 366 -3.54 -7.41 14.89
N ALA A 367 -3.97 -7.34 13.63
CA ALA A 367 -3.39 -8.15 12.57
C ALA A 367 -1.91 -7.81 12.33
N LEU A 368 -1.57 -6.51 12.32
CA LEU A 368 -0.18 -6.05 12.18
C LEU A 368 0.70 -6.46 13.36
N GLU A 369 0.16 -6.37 14.58
CA GLU A 369 0.83 -6.82 15.80
C GLU A 369 1.17 -8.32 15.73
N SER A 370 0.21 -9.13 15.25
CA SER A 370 0.38 -10.58 15.10
C SER A 370 1.43 -10.93 14.03
N ILE A 371 1.38 -10.27 12.87
CA ILE A 371 2.38 -10.44 11.81
C ILE A 371 3.78 -10.12 12.33
N ALA A 372 3.91 -8.99 13.05
CA ALA A 372 5.18 -8.55 13.59
C ALA A 372 5.70 -9.48 14.69
N ALA A 373 4.82 -9.97 15.58
CA ALA A 373 5.18 -10.95 16.59
C ALA A 373 5.72 -12.24 15.97
N ASN A 374 5.08 -12.75 14.92
CA ASN A 374 5.54 -13.93 14.20
C ASN A 374 6.91 -13.72 13.56
N LYS A 375 7.16 -12.55 12.95
CA LYS A 375 8.46 -12.24 12.35
C LYS A 375 9.59 -12.10 13.37
N LEU A 376 9.31 -11.55 14.54
CA LEU A 376 10.28 -11.48 15.63
C LEU A 376 10.58 -12.87 16.23
N ALA A 377 9.60 -13.76 16.26
CA ALA A 377 9.78 -15.14 16.67
C ALA A 377 10.65 -15.92 15.66
N ASP A 378 10.44 -15.76 14.36
CA ASP A 378 11.27 -16.37 13.30
C ASP A 378 12.75 -15.97 13.43
N THR A 379 13.03 -14.70 13.75
CA THR A 379 14.40 -14.20 13.97
C THR A 379 15.05 -14.66 15.27
N SER A 380 14.26 -15.18 16.21
CA SER A 380 14.76 -15.72 17.49
C SER A 380 15.19 -17.19 17.39
N ILE A 381 14.87 -17.87 16.28
CA ILE A 381 15.22 -19.28 16.02
C ILE A 381 16.54 -19.41 15.23
N TYR A 382 17.02 -18.32 14.61
CA TYR A 382 18.28 -18.31 13.86
C TYR A 382 19.19 -17.21 14.40
N SER A 383 20.38 -17.59 14.88
CA SER A 383 21.41 -16.59 15.22
C SER A 383 21.96 -15.95 13.92
N SER A 384 22.54 -14.76 14.03
CA SER A 384 23.09 -13.93 12.93
C SER A 384 24.12 -14.62 12.04
N ASN A 385 24.52 -15.85 12.37
CA ASN A 385 25.49 -16.66 11.64
C ASN A 385 24.84 -17.90 10.97
N GLY A 386 23.51 -17.96 10.87
CA GLY A 386 22.81 -19.05 10.16
C GLY A 386 22.72 -20.38 10.93
N SER A 387 23.11 -20.43 12.21
CA SER A 387 22.87 -21.58 13.07
C SER A 387 21.55 -21.46 13.82
N PHE A 388 20.83 -22.59 13.93
CA PHE A 388 19.67 -22.75 14.81
C PHE A 388 20.03 -22.30 16.23
N ALA A 389 19.30 -21.30 16.75
CA ALA A 389 19.31 -20.94 18.15
C ALA A 389 18.52 -22.00 18.92
N SER A 390 19.23 -23.06 19.34
CA SER A 390 18.75 -23.99 20.34
C SER A 390 18.70 -23.30 21.70
N THR A 391 17.57 -22.64 22.03
CA THR A 391 17.36 -22.10 23.38
C THR A 391 16.16 -22.73 24.10
N ASN A 392 15.68 -23.91 23.67
CA ASN A 392 14.61 -24.61 24.39
C ASN A 392 14.76 -26.14 24.42
N TYR A 393 15.95 -26.66 24.72
CA TYR A 393 16.14 -28.08 25.06
C TYR A 393 17.00 -28.35 26.30
N ASN A 394 17.20 -27.35 27.18
CA ASN A 394 17.97 -27.55 28.42
C ASN A 394 17.13 -27.87 29.67
N ASN A 395 15.90 -28.37 29.53
CA ASN A 395 15.11 -28.88 30.66
C ASN A 395 14.69 -30.36 30.55
N ILE A 396 15.30 -31.16 29.68
CA ILE A 396 14.98 -32.61 29.59
C ILE A 396 16.20 -33.52 29.84
N PHE A 397 17.43 -33.00 29.87
CA PHE A 397 18.65 -33.81 30.07
C PHE A 397 19.32 -33.67 31.45
N THR A 398 18.55 -33.38 32.50
CA THR A 398 19.04 -33.44 33.90
C THR A 398 18.26 -34.44 34.77
N SER A 399 17.55 -35.41 34.16
CA SER A 399 16.90 -36.52 34.91
C SER A 399 17.40 -37.92 34.54
N MET A 400 18.51 -38.01 33.81
CA MET A 400 19.21 -39.29 33.58
C MET A 400 20.72 -39.12 33.71
N VAL A 401 21.18 -38.93 34.95
CA VAL A 401 22.44 -39.50 35.47
C VAL A 401 22.16 -39.99 36.87
#